data_AF-A0A4Q5WQ50-F1
#
_entry.id   AF-A0A4Q5WQ50-F1
#
_cell.length_a   1.000
_cell.length_b   1.000
_cell.length_c   1.000
_cell.angle_alpha   90.00
_cell.angle_beta   90.00
_cell.angle_gamma   90.00
#
_symmetry.space_group_name_H-M   'P 1'
#
loop_
_entity.id
_entity.type
_entity.pdbx_description
1 polymer ?
#
loop_
_entity_poly.entity_id
_entity_poly.type
_entity_poly.pdbx_seq_one_letter_code
_entity_poly.pdbx_strand_id
1 'polypeptide(L)'
;MRILTGLMVAGALALSGAAWATPPGVTEKDGSFIAPDGKPLYTFARDTTAGKSACNGQCATNWPPLAAAADAKTDGDWTVVTRDDGAKMWAYKGKPLYTYAKDTAGQPASGVGPAWPLATK
;
A
#
# COMPACT_ATOMS: atom_id res chain seq x y z
N MET A 1 31.72 -37.57 -38.76
CA MET A 1 30.77 -37.14 -37.71
C MET A 1 30.82 -35.62 -37.64
N ARG A 2 29.80 -34.94 -38.17
CA ARG A 2 29.55 -33.49 -37.99
C ARG A 2 29.29 -33.28 -36.48
N ILE A 3 29.65 -32.17 -35.83
CA ILE A 3 28.73 -31.04 -35.60
C ILE A 3 29.40 -30.04 -34.62
N LEU A 4 29.52 -28.79 -35.10
CA LEU A 4 29.25 -27.49 -34.47
C LEU A 4 30.08 -26.95 -33.27
N THR A 5 30.81 -25.87 -33.60
CA THR A 5 31.08 -24.65 -32.82
C THR A 5 30.13 -24.41 -31.63
N GLY A 6 30.67 -24.44 -30.41
CA GLY A 6 30.02 -23.94 -29.21
C GLY A 6 30.41 -22.49 -28.95
N LEU A 7 29.61 -21.55 -29.43
CA LEU A 7 29.62 -20.17 -28.93
C LEU A 7 28.43 -20.04 -27.97
N MET A 8 28.65 -20.22 -26.68
CA MET A 8 27.69 -19.74 -25.67
C MET A 8 28.28 -18.48 -25.04
N VAL A 9 27.77 -17.35 -25.53
CA VAL A 9 27.97 -16.03 -24.94
C VAL A 9 27.33 -16.05 -23.54
N ALA A 10 28.14 -15.78 -22.52
CA ALA A 10 27.67 -15.49 -21.17
C ALA A 10 26.93 -14.15 -21.17
N GLY A 11 25.61 -14.20 -21.34
CA GLY A 11 24.73 -13.03 -21.21
C GLY A 11 24.39 -12.79 -19.75
N ALA A 12 25.11 -11.86 -19.11
CA ALA A 12 24.73 -11.31 -17.82
C ALA A 12 23.37 -10.60 -17.94
N LEU A 13 22.31 -11.22 -17.46
CA LEU A 13 21.01 -10.54 -17.29
C LEU A 13 21.11 -9.66 -16.05
N ALA A 14 21.22 -8.36 -16.32
CA ALA A 14 21.15 -7.29 -15.34
C ALA A 14 19.89 -7.44 -14.48
N LEU A 15 20.07 -7.47 -13.16
CA LEU A 15 19.00 -7.26 -12.20
C LEU A 15 18.55 -5.81 -12.32
N SER A 16 17.51 -5.54 -13.13
CA SER A 16 16.79 -4.27 -13.12
C SER A 16 16.01 -4.14 -11.81
N GLY A 17 16.71 -3.90 -10.71
CA GLY A 17 16.12 -3.59 -9.41
C GLY A 17 15.95 -2.08 -9.26
N ALA A 18 14.75 -1.57 -9.54
CA ALA A 18 14.13 -0.43 -8.86
C ALA A 18 12.81 -0.06 -9.54
N ALA A 19 11.73 -0.72 -9.14
CA ALA A 19 10.38 -0.20 -9.34
C ALA A 19 9.73 -0.14 -7.96
N TRP A 20 10.01 0.92 -7.19
CA TRP A 20 9.24 1.20 -5.98
C TRP A 20 8.01 2.01 -6.38
N ALA A 21 7.13 1.34 -7.11
CA ALA A 21 5.86 1.88 -7.58
C ALA A 21 4.71 1.67 -6.59
N THR A 22 4.99 1.05 -5.44
CA THR A 22 4.03 0.62 -4.43
C THR A 22 4.66 0.85 -3.06
N PRO A 23 3.88 1.21 -2.01
CA PRO A 23 4.36 1.23 -0.64
C PRO A 23 5.08 -0.08 -0.31
N PRO A 24 6.29 -0.03 0.27
CA PRO A 24 7.04 -1.23 0.58
C PRO A 24 6.21 -2.23 1.40
N GLY A 25 6.11 -3.46 0.92
CA GLY A 25 5.41 -4.55 1.62
C GLY A 25 3.89 -4.56 1.48
N VAL A 26 3.27 -3.59 0.80
CA VAL A 26 1.84 -3.70 0.46
C VAL A 26 1.67 -4.72 -0.66
N THR A 27 0.72 -5.63 -0.48
CA THR A 27 0.38 -6.69 -1.45
C THR A 27 -1.11 -6.65 -1.79
N GLU A 28 -1.52 -7.41 -2.80
CA GLU A 28 -2.92 -7.57 -3.19
C GLU A 28 -3.37 -9.00 -2.92
N LYS A 29 -4.57 -9.16 -2.34
CA LYS A 29 -5.24 -10.45 -2.13
C LYS A 29 -6.74 -10.29 -2.36
N ASP A 30 -7.30 -11.15 -3.22
CA ASP A 30 -8.74 -11.15 -3.54
C ASP A 30 -9.28 -9.76 -3.94
N GLY A 31 -8.46 -8.99 -4.68
CA GLY A 31 -8.79 -7.65 -5.17
C GLY A 31 -8.62 -6.51 -4.15
N SER A 32 -8.21 -6.80 -2.91
CA SER A 32 -8.00 -5.82 -1.84
C SER A 32 -6.52 -5.72 -1.46
N PHE A 33 -6.10 -4.56 -0.97
CA PHE A 33 -4.74 -4.36 -0.48
C PHE A 33 -4.55 -4.93 0.93
N ILE A 34 -3.37 -5.49 1.17
CA ILE A 34 -2.91 -6.01 2.45
C ILE A 34 -1.66 -5.22 2.85
N ALA A 35 -1.66 -4.70 4.08
CA ALA A 35 -0.57 -3.97 4.68
C ALA A 35 0.67 -4.88 4.93
N PRO A 36 1.87 -4.30 5.14
CA PRO A 36 3.07 -5.08 5.41
C PRO A 36 2.99 -5.97 6.66
N ASP A 37 2.13 -5.62 7.62
CA ASP A 37 1.87 -6.41 8.83
C ASP A 37 0.81 -7.50 8.62
N GLY A 38 0.35 -7.72 7.39
CA GLY A 38 -0.59 -8.76 7.00
C GLY A 38 -2.06 -8.44 7.28
N LYS A 39 -2.39 -7.20 7.68
CA LYS A 39 -3.78 -6.76 7.88
C LYS A 39 -4.38 -6.20 6.59
N PRO A 40 -5.70 -6.31 6.37
CA PRO A 40 -6.35 -5.65 5.25
C PRO A 40 -6.26 -4.13 5.38
N LEU A 41 -6.18 -3.45 4.24
CA LEU A 41 -6.23 -2.00 4.16
C LEU A 41 -7.63 -1.52 3.81
N TYR A 42 -7.97 -0.35 4.34
CA TYR A 42 -9.26 0.30 4.21
C TYR A 42 -9.09 1.72 3.68
N THR A 43 -10.16 2.24 3.09
CA THR A 43 -10.33 3.69 2.89
C THR A 43 -11.42 4.19 3.83
N PHE A 44 -11.42 5.49 4.11
CA PHE A 44 -12.46 6.10 4.95
C PHE A 44 -13.44 6.89 4.09
N ALA A 45 -14.72 6.55 4.14
CA ALA A 45 -15.75 7.21 3.33
C ALA A 45 -15.91 8.72 3.64
N ARG A 46 -15.45 9.17 4.82
CA ARG A 46 -15.47 10.59 5.20
C ARG A 46 -14.22 11.35 4.76
N ASP A 47 -13.24 10.70 4.15
CA ASP A 47 -12.12 11.36 3.47
C ASP A 47 -12.60 11.87 2.10
N THR A 48 -13.40 12.94 2.13
CA THR A 48 -14.06 13.51 0.94
C THR A 48 -13.16 14.42 0.13
N THR A 49 -12.04 14.87 0.70
CA THR A 49 -11.04 15.69 0.02
C THR A 49 -9.87 14.81 -0.36
N ALA A 50 -9.57 14.74 -1.66
CA ALA A 50 -8.46 13.95 -2.16
C ALA A 50 -7.15 14.35 -1.48
N GLY A 51 -6.41 13.35 -1.01
CA GLY A 51 -5.14 13.57 -0.33
C GLY A 51 -5.28 14.20 1.06
N LYS A 52 -6.45 14.14 1.71
CA LYS A 52 -6.65 14.60 3.08
C LYS A 52 -7.39 13.56 3.92
N SER A 53 -6.88 13.31 5.12
CA SER A 53 -7.54 12.49 6.13
C SER A 53 -8.45 13.34 7.02
N ALA A 54 -9.69 12.90 7.23
CA ALA A 54 -10.58 13.36 8.28
C ALA A 54 -10.47 12.50 9.55
N CYS A 55 -9.69 11.41 9.51
CA CYS A 55 -9.51 10.48 10.62
C CYS A 55 -8.33 10.91 11.52
N ASN A 56 -8.66 11.59 12.62
CA ASN A 56 -7.70 12.10 13.60
C ASN A 56 -8.06 11.67 15.03
N GLY A 57 -7.11 11.79 15.96
CA GLY A 57 -7.31 11.45 17.38
C GLY A 57 -7.77 10.00 17.58
N GLN A 58 -8.87 9.80 18.31
CA GLN A 58 -9.43 8.46 18.57
C GLN A 58 -9.77 7.68 17.29
N CYS A 59 -10.11 8.38 16.19
CA CYS A 59 -10.32 7.71 14.92
C CYS A 59 -9.03 7.00 14.48
N ALA A 60 -7.89 7.71 14.49
CA ALA A 60 -6.59 7.17 14.12
C ALA A 60 -6.07 6.12 15.12
N THR A 61 -6.54 6.11 16.37
CA THR A 61 -6.27 5.03 17.32
C THR A 61 -6.98 3.73 16.93
N ASN A 62 -8.25 3.83 16.53
CA ASN A 62 -9.05 2.67 16.12
C ASN A 62 -8.73 2.22 14.69
N TRP A 63 -8.37 3.18 13.83
CA TRP A 63 -8.05 3.01 12.42
C TRP A 63 -6.68 3.60 12.12
N PRO A 64 -5.60 2.89 12.48
CA PRO A 64 -4.25 3.42 12.30
C PRO A 64 -3.94 3.74 10.83
N PRO A 65 -3.39 4.93 10.54
CA PRO A 65 -2.89 5.28 9.21
C PRO A 65 -1.80 4.31 8.73
N LEU A 66 -1.82 3.96 7.44
CA LEU A 66 -0.69 3.30 6.81
C LEU A 66 0.45 4.33 6.66
N ALA A 67 1.41 4.28 7.58
CA ALA A 67 2.51 5.23 7.64
C ALA A 67 3.34 5.24 6.35
N ALA A 68 3.73 6.43 5.90
CA ALA A 68 4.68 6.62 4.81
C ALA A 68 6.02 7.13 5.37
N ALA A 69 7.12 6.63 4.82
CA ALA A 69 8.45 7.12 5.17
C ALA A 69 8.61 8.60 4.80
N ALA A 70 9.54 9.29 5.47
CA ALA A 70 9.76 10.72 5.23
C ALA A 70 10.17 11.03 3.78
N ASP A 71 10.91 10.12 3.16
CA ASP A 71 11.44 10.16 1.79
C ASP A 71 10.57 9.38 0.79
N ALA A 72 9.40 8.89 1.20
CA ALA A 72 8.46 8.22 0.33
C ALA A 72 8.09 9.12 -0.86
N LYS A 73 8.13 8.54 -2.06
CA LYS A 73 7.79 9.21 -3.32
C LYS A 73 6.48 8.68 -3.85
N THR A 74 5.74 9.56 -4.54
CA THR A 74 4.53 9.19 -5.27
C THR A 74 4.90 8.45 -6.55
N ASP A 75 4.12 7.43 -6.91
CA ASP A 75 4.24 6.74 -8.20
C ASP A 75 2.89 6.22 -8.67
N GLY A 76 2.53 6.49 -9.92
CA GLY A 76 1.21 6.20 -10.47
C GLY A 76 0.07 6.70 -9.57
N ASP A 77 -0.80 5.78 -9.15
CA ASP A 77 -1.93 6.05 -8.26
C ASP A 77 -1.55 6.19 -6.77
N TRP A 78 -0.31 5.84 -6.39
CA TRP A 78 0.16 5.91 -5.02
C TRP A 78 0.67 7.31 -4.69
N THR A 79 0.10 7.91 -3.66
CA THR A 79 0.48 9.24 -3.20
C THR A 79 0.80 9.26 -1.71
N VAL A 80 1.49 10.32 -1.27
CA VAL A 80 1.81 10.55 0.12
C VAL A 80 1.01 11.76 0.61
N VAL A 81 0.37 11.62 1.76
CA VAL A 81 -0.44 12.65 2.41
C VAL A 81 0.21 13.05 3.71
N THR A 82 0.34 14.35 3.93
CA THR A 82 0.67 14.90 5.25
C THR A 82 -0.62 15.09 6.03
N ARG A 83 -0.71 14.44 7.19
CA ARG A 83 -1.83 14.55 8.13
C ARG A 83 -1.78 15.87 8.89
N ASP A 84 -2.89 16.21 9.54
CA ASP A 84 -3.00 17.42 10.36
C ASP A 84 -2.03 17.42 11.55
N ASP A 85 -1.59 16.24 12.01
CA ASP A 85 -0.58 16.05 13.06
C ASP A 85 0.88 16.11 12.53
N GLY A 86 1.07 16.35 11.23
CA GLY A 86 2.38 16.42 10.57
C GLY A 86 2.96 15.07 10.14
N ALA A 87 2.37 13.93 10.55
CA ALA A 87 2.81 12.62 10.11
C ALA A 87 2.45 12.36 8.63
N LYS A 88 3.22 11.51 7.96
CA LYS A 88 2.96 11.11 6.58
C LYS A 88 2.28 9.75 6.51
N MET A 89 1.32 9.61 5.60
CA MET A 89 0.64 8.34 5.33
C MET A 89 0.49 8.11 3.82
N TRP A 90 0.35 6.85 3.44
CA TRP A 90 0.08 6.47 2.07
C TRP A 90 -1.39 6.65 1.72
N ALA A 91 -1.63 7.00 0.46
CA ALA A 91 -2.93 7.04 -0.18
C ALA A 91 -2.88 6.33 -1.53
N TYR A 92 -4.01 5.77 -1.94
CA TYR A 92 -4.19 5.18 -3.26
C TYR A 92 -5.35 5.87 -3.98
N LYS A 93 -5.12 6.34 -5.21
CA LYS A 93 -6.08 7.18 -5.97
C LYS A 93 -6.61 8.36 -5.16
N GLY A 94 -5.73 8.97 -4.36
CA GLY A 94 -6.05 10.10 -3.48
C GLY A 94 -6.86 9.75 -2.22
N LYS A 95 -7.13 8.46 -1.94
CA LYS A 95 -7.80 8.01 -0.71
C LYS A 95 -6.76 7.55 0.31
N PRO A 96 -6.68 8.18 1.51
CA PRO A 96 -5.78 7.74 2.57
C PRO A 96 -6.09 6.30 3.01
N LEU A 97 -5.04 5.55 3.35
CA LEU A 97 -5.13 4.14 3.69
C LEU A 97 -4.96 3.88 5.18
N TYR A 98 -5.74 2.95 5.71
CA TYR A 98 -5.75 2.61 7.13
C TYR A 98 -5.79 1.10 7.35
N THR A 99 -5.23 0.65 8.46
CA THR A 99 -5.56 -0.66 9.05
C THR A 99 -6.68 -0.49 10.07
N TYR A 100 -7.27 -1.61 10.51
CA TYR A 100 -8.19 -1.62 11.65
C TYR A 100 -7.54 -2.26 12.86
N ALA A 101 -7.58 -1.60 14.01
CA ALA A 101 -6.87 -2.04 15.22
C ALA A 101 -7.32 -3.43 15.73
N LYS A 102 -8.55 -3.86 15.42
CA LYS A 102 -9.07 -5.17 15.84
C LYS A 102 -8.84 -6.29 14.82
N ASP A 103 -8.36 -5.97 13.62
CA ASP A 103 -8.04 -7.01 12.65
C ASP A 103 -6.80 -7.80 13.06
N THR A 104 -6.80 -9.08 12.72
CA THR A 104 -5.68 -10.00 12.93
C THR A 104 -5.10 -10.39 11.58
N ALA A 105 -3.77 -10.43 11.47
CA ALA A 105 -3.10 -10.74 10.22
C ALA A 105 -3.54 -12.11 9.67
N GLY A 106 -3.82 -12.17 8.37
CA GLY A 106 -4.25 -13.39 7.69
C GLY A 106 -5.69 -13.87 8.03
N GLN A 107 -6.41 -13.18 8.92
CA GLN A 107 -7.83 -13.45 9.16
C GLN A 107 -8.72 -12.58 8.26
N PRO A 108 -10.00 -12.96 8.05
CA PRO A 108 -10.94 -12.12 7.33
C PRO A 108 -11.08 -10.73 7.97
N ALA A 109 -11.20 -9.73 7.09
CA ALA A 109 -11.42 -8.34 7.44
C ALA A 109 -12.68 -8.16 8.31
N SER A 110 -12.53 -7.67 9.54
CA SER A 110 -13.66 -7.50 10.49
C SER A 110 -14.21 -6.08 10.52
N GLY A 111 -13.47 -5.11 9.99
CA GLY A 111 -13.86 -3.69 9.96
C GLY A 111 -14.74 -3.28 8.78
N VAL A 112 -15.08 -4.21 7.87
CA VAL A 112 -15.75 -3.86 6.61
C VAL A 112 -17.14 -3.28 6.86
N GLY A 113 -17.41 -2.11 6.28
CA GLY A 113 -18.74 -1.49 6.31
C GLY A 113 -18.84 -0.24 5.45
N PRO A 114 -20.00 0.42 5.38
CA PRO A 114 -20.22 1.58 4.50
C PRO A 114 -19.25 2.75 4.76
N ALA A 115 -18.81 2.93 6.00
CA ALA A 115 -17.83 3.95 6.36
C ALA A 115 -16.38 3.53 6.06
N TRP A 116 -16.12 2.22 6.05
CA TRP A 116 -14.78 1.63 5.98
C TRP A 116 -14.78 0.47 4.98
N PRO A 117 -14.90 0.76 3.67
CA PRO A 117 -14.72 -0.25 2.65
C PRO A 117 -13.24 -0.67 2.56
N LEU A 118 -13.00 -1.90 2.13
CA LEU A 118 -11.65 -2.36 1.78
C LEU A 118 -11.06 -1.47 0.69
N ALA A 119 -9.77 -1.19 0.81
CA ALA A 119 -9.01 -0.52 -0.23
C ALA A 119 -8.72 -1.52 -1.35
N THR A 120 -9.14 -1.18 -2.55
CA THR A 120 -8.94 -1.99 -3.76
C THR A 120 -8.23 -1.16 -4.82
N LYS A 121 -7.70 -1.83 -5.83
CA LYS A 121 -7.18 -1.20 -7.04
C LYS A 121 -8.26 -0.48 -7.83
#